data_AF-A0A7S2E5T2-F1
#
_entry.id   AF-A0A7S2E5T2-F1
#
_cell.length_a   1.000
_cell.length_b   1.000
_cell.length_c   1.000
_cell.angle_alpha   90.00
_cell.angle_beta   90.00
_cell.angle_gamma   90.00
#
_symmetry.space_group_name_H-M   'P 1'
#
loop_
_entity.id
_entity.type
_entity.pdbx_description
1 polymer ?
#
loop_
_entity_poly.entity_id
_entity_poly.type
_entity_poly.pdbx_seq_one_letter_code
_entity_poly.pdbx_strand_id
1 'polypeptide(L)'
;SIVVAGRAFRDREQLVAHIRALQSSLADDAMLGPEDAFFVFHLVTYHPNFAEKMTGPVAGFKYGPHESFAGSKCFFVVRVDGSEEGVSIMKCVDSVAPKRGRGQASVDVEARNNKRPREEETRDEAPPPQRPKREI
;
A
#
# COMPACT_ATOMS: atom_id res chain seq x y z
N SER A 1 -15.58 7.57 -18.88
CA SER A 1 -14.14 7.23 -18.82
C SER A 1 -13.58 7.76 -17.52
N ILE A 2 -12.56 7.10 -16.98
CA ILE A 2 -11.81 7.55 -15.81
C ILE A 2 -10.53 8.22 -16.33
N VAL A 3 -10.20 9.41 -15.85
CA VAL A 3 -8.98 10.11 -16.28
C VAL A 3 -8.09 10.35 -15.08
N VAL A 4 -6.85 9.84 -15.12
CA VAL A 4 -5.84 10.02 -14.07
C VAL A 4 -4.54 10.44 -14.73
N ALA A 5 -3.96 11.58 -14.30
CA ALA A 5 -2.71 12.12 -14.84
C ALA A 5 -2.70 12.23 -16.39
N GLY A 6 -3.82 12.65 -16.99
CA GLY A 6 -3.96 12.77 -18.45
C GLY A 6 -4.16 11.44 -19.20
N ARG A 7 -4.10 10.28 -18.52
CA ARG A 7 -4.40 8.98 -19.11
C ARG A 7 -5.89 8.68 -18.98
N ALA A 8 -6.51 8.25 -20.08
CA ALA A 8 -7.92 7.88 -20.10
C ALA A 8 -8.11 6.36 -20.06
N PHE A 9 -8.95 5.91 -19.12
CA PHE A 9 -9.37 4.53 -18.98
C PHE A 9 -10.87 4.39 -19.28
N ARG A 10 -11.25 3.35 -20.01
CA ARG A 10 -12.64 3.06 -20.37
C ARG A 10 -13.47 2.75 -19.13
N ASP A 11 -12.95 1.89 -18.27
CA ASP A 11 -13.60 1.33 -17.09
C ASP A 11 -12.58 1.05 -15.98
N ARG A 12 -13.10 0.57 -14.85
CA ARG A 12 -12.31 0.25 -13.65
C ARG A 12 -11.32 -0.86 -13.93
N GLU A 13 -11.72 -1.85 -14.71
CA GLU A 13 -10.96 -3.03 -15.07
C GLU A 13 -9.69 -2.62 -15.82
N GLN A 14 -9.79 -1.69 -16.76
CA GLN A 14 -8.64 -1.17 -17.50
C GLN A 14 -7.68 -0.37 -16.59
N LEU A 15 -8.20 0.44 -15.67
CA LEU A 15 -7.38 1.15 -14.69
C LEU A 15 -6.60 0.17 -13.80
N VAL A 16 -7.28 -0.85 -13.28
CA VAL A 16 -6.65 -1.88 -12.43
C VAL A 16 -5.63 -2.70 -13.21
N ALA A 17 -5.92 -3.06 -14.47
CA ALA A 17 -4.98 -3.76 -15.33
C ALA A 17 -3.69 -2.95 -15.55
N HIS A 18 -3.82 -1.64 -15.78
CA HIS A 18 -2.68 -0.74 -15.92
C HIS A 18 -1.83 -0.66 -14.64
N ILE A 19 -2.48 -0.50 -13.49
CA ILE A 19 -1.79 -0.48 -12.19
C ILE A 19 -1.03 -1.79 -11.93
N ARG A 20 -1.64 -2.94 -12.25
CA ARG A 20 -0.97 -4.25 -12.11
C ARG A 20 0.22 -4.40 -13.03
N ALA A 21 0.10 -3.95 -14.29
CA ALA A 21 1.22 -3.96 -15.22
C ALA A 21 2.39 -3.11 -14.69
N LEU A 22 2.10 -1.92 -14.16
CA LEU A 22 3.09 -1.08 -13.49
C LEU A 22 3.73 -1.79 -12.29
N GLN A 23 2.93 -2.39 -11.41
CA GLN A 23 3.45 -3.14 -10.25
C GLN A 23 4.37 -4.30 -10.65
N SER A 24 4.09 -4.98 -11.77
CA SER A 24 4.90 -6.08 -12.28
C SER A 24 6.19 -5.63 -12.96
N SER A 25 6.28 -4.38 -13.44
CA SER A 25 7.49 -3.84 -14.05
C SER A 25 8.45 -3.19 -13.06
N LEU A 26 7.99 -2.88 -11.84
CA LEU A 26 8.79 -2.20 -10.83
C LEU A 26 9.66 -3.18 -10.04
N ALA A 27 10.91 -2.78 -9.81
CA ALA A 27 11.80 -3.46 -8.86
C ALA A 27 11.44 -3.06 -7.43
N ASP A 28 11.63 -3.99 -6.49
CA ASP A 28 11.33 -3.75 -5.08
C ASP A 28 12.22 -2.66 -4.50
N ASP A 29 11.60 -1.74 -3.76
CA ASP A 29 12.20 -0.57 -3.11
C ASP A 29 12.90 0.42 -4.04
N ALA A 30 12.81 0.22 -5.36
CA ALA A 30 13.29 1.18 -6.34
C ALA A 30 12.34 2.40 -6.41
N MET A 31 12.95 3.58 -6.48
CA MET A 31 12.23 4.82 -6.76
C MET A 31 11.58 4.73 -8.15
N LEU A 32 10.32 5.15 -8.23
CA LEU A 32 9.60 5.27 -9.50
C LEU A 32 10.24 6.33 -10.38
N GLY A 33 10.23 6.09 -11.70
CA GLY A 33 10.53 7.11 -12.68
C GLY A 33 9.51 8.25 -12.66
N PRO A 34 9.83 9.42 -13.26
CA PRO A 34 8.99 10.62 -13.17
C PRO A 34 7.58 10.42 -13.73
N GLU A 35 7.43 9.67 -14.83
CA GLU A 35 6.13 9.38 -15.44
C GLU A 35 5.22 8.55 -14.51
N ASP A 36 5.77 7.49 -13.92
CA ASP A 36 5.04 6.61 -13.00
C ASP A 36 4.74 7.32 -11.67
N ALA A 37 5.72 8.07 -11.15
CA ALA A 37 5.55 8.87 -9.94
C ALA A 37 4.43 9.91 -10.11
N PHE A 38 4.36 10.57 -11.27
CA PHE A 38 3.29 11.52 -11.59
C PHE A 38 1.91 10.85 -11.65
N PHE A 39 1.82 9.68 -12.30
CA PHE A 39 0.59 8.89 -12.31
C PHE A 39 0.17 8.46 -10.91
N VAL A 40 1.09 7.92 -10.11
CA VAL A 40 0.83 7.46 -8.74
C VAL A 40 0.43 8.63 -7.84
N PHE A 41 1.10 9.79 -7.94
CA PHE A 41 0.72 11.00 -7.20
C PHE A 41 -0.74 11.39 -7.44
N HIS A 42 -1.14 11.50 -8.72
CA HIS A 42 -2.53 11.81 -9.08
C HIS A 42 -3.52 10.72 -8.64
N LEU A 43 -3.09 9.46 -8.57
CA LEU A 43 -3.94 8.42 -8.04
C LEU A 43 -4.10 8.56 -6.52
N VAL A 44 -3.02 8.87 -5.80
CA VAL A 44 -2.99 9.07 -4.34
C VAL A 44 -3.88 10.24 -3.92
N THR A 45 -4.11 11.26 -4.77
CA THR A 45 -5.06 12.36 -4.45
C THR A 45 -6.50 11.88 -4.23
N TYR A 46 -6.86 10.69 -4.72
CA TYR A 46 -8.16 10.07 -4.47
C TYR A 46 -8.19 9.20 -3.21
N HIS A 47 -7.09 9.09 -2.46
CA HIS A 47 -7.09 8.34 -1.22
C HIS A 47 -7.99 9.03 -0.18
N PRO A 48 -8.89 8.32 0.53
CA PRO A 48 -9.81 8.94 1.49
C PRO A 48 -9.08 9.67 2.63
N ASN A 49 -7.88 9.20 2.99
CA ASN A 49 -7.01 9.82 3.98
C ASN A 49 -5.83 10.57 3.31
N PHE A 50 -6.03 11.20 2.15
CA PHE A 50 -4.96 11.89 1.42
C PHE A 50 -4.20 12.89 2.30
N ALA A 51 -4.92 13.74 3.04
CA ALA A 51 -4.34 14.77 3.89
C ALA A 51 -3.45 14.20 5.02
N GLU A 52 -3.78 13.00 5.53
CA GLU A 52 -2.98 12.33 6.57
C GLU A 52 -1.73 11.66 5.99
N LYS A 53 -1.83 11.11 4.77
CA LYS A 53 -0.74 10.39 4.12
C LYS A 53 0.27 11.30 3.44
N MET A 54 -0.18 12.45 2.95
CA MET A 54 0.62 13.41 2.19
C MET A 54 1.01 14.59 3.08
N THR A 55 1.57 14.26 4.25
CA THR A 55 2.08 15.22 5.22
C THR A 55 3.51 15.60 4.86
N GLY A 56 3.74 16.87 4.54
CA GLY A 56 5.09 17.39 4.26
C GLY A 56 5.59 17.20 2.82
N PRO A 57 6.83 17.64 2.55
CA PRO A 57 7.40 17.63 1.20
C PRO A 57 7.70 16.20 0.71
N VAL A 58 7.17 15.87 -0.46
CA VAL A 58 7.36 14.57 -1.12
C VAL A 58 8.65 14.59 -1.94
N ALA A 59 9.53 13.62 -1.69
CA ALA A 59 10.71 13.37 -2.51
C ALA A 59 10.39 12.46 -3.71
N GLY A 60 9.46 11.51 -3.54
CA GLY A 60 8.97 10.68 -4.63
C GLY A 60 8.16 9.49 -4.14
N PHE A 61 8.11 8.44 -4.96
CA PHE A 61 7.38 7.21 -4.68
C PHE A 61 8.26 6.00 -4.92
N LYS A 62 8.03 4.93 -4.16
CA LYS A 62 8.62 3.60 -4.41
C LYS A 62 7.54 2.52 -4.31
N TYR A 63 7.86 1.31 -4.76
CA TYR A 63 7.00 0.13 -4.62
C TYR A 63 7.80 -0.99 -3.94
N GLY A 64 7.26 -1.56 -2.87
CA GLY A 64 8.03 -2.51 -2.07
C GLY A 64 7.17 -3.32 -1.09
N PRO A 65 7.77 -4.28 -0.39
CA PRO A 65 7.11 -5.07 0.63
C PRO A 65 6.73 -4.20 1.85
N HIS A 66 5.57 -4.47 2.45
CA HIS A 66 5.19 -3.83 3.70
C HIS A 66 5.69 -4.66 4.89
N GLU A 67 6.56 -4.08 5.73
CA GLU A 67 7.21 -4.78 6.85
C GLU A 67 6.21 -5.48 7.79
N SER A 68 5.11 -4.79 8.13
CA SER A 68 4.06 -5.34 9.01
C SER A 68 3.09 -6.33 8.34
N PHE A 69 3.08 -6.44 7.01
CA PHE A 69 2.14 -7.29 6.27
C PHE A 69 2.89 -8.21 5.32
N ALA A 70 3.44 -9.27 5.91
CA ALA A 70 4.23 -10.29 5.21
C ALA A 70 3.52 -10.77 3.93
N GLY A 71 4.23 -10.70 2.81
CA GLY A 71 3.75 -11.12 1.49
C GLY A 71 2.91 -10.08 0.73
N SER A 72 2.67 -8.89 1.28
CA SER A 72 2.00 -7.80 0.56
C SER A 72 2.99 -6.73 0.14
N LYS A 73 2.80 -6.21 -1.09
CA LYS A 73 3.53 -5.06 -1.63
C LYS A 73 2.60 -3.89 -1.83
N CYS A 74 3.08 -2.68 -1.56
CA CYS A 74 2.35 -1.43 -1.76
C CYS A 74 3.27 -0.31 -2.25
N PHE A 75 2.65 0.78 -2.67
CA PHE A 75 3.38 2.00 -2.96
C PHE A 75 3.67 2.74 -1.66
N PHE A 76 4.79 3.42 -1.59
CA PHE A 76 5.18 4.29 -0.48
C PHE A 76 5.42 5.69 -0.99
N VAL A 77 4.94 6.67 -0.24
CA VAL A 77 5.38 8.06 -0.37
C VAL A 77 6.69 8.17 0.39
N VAL A 78 7.74 8.62 -0.29
CA VAL A 78 9.04 8.91 0.32
C VAL A 78 9.13 10.41 0.51
N ARG A 79 9.37 10.86 1.74
CA ARG A 79 9.50 12.28 2.08
C ARG A 79 10.95 12.75 1.99
N VAL A 80 11.14 14.07 1.93
CA VAL A 80 12.48 14.67 1.90
C VAL A 80 13.29 14.38 3.16
N ASP A 81 12.64 14.16 4.30
CA ASP A 81 13.28 13.76 5.56
C ASP A 81 13.66 12.26 5.63
N GLY A 82 13.38 11.50 4.57
CA GLY A 82 13.64 10.06 4.47
C GLY A 82 12.57 9.18 5.11
N SER A 83 11.54 9.75 5.74
CA SER A 83 10.41 8.96 6.24
C SER A 83 9.54 8.45 5.09
N GLU A 84 8.90 7.30 5.32
CA GLU A 84 8.08 6.62 4.33
C GLU A 84 6.67 6.37 4.85
N GLU A 85 5.67 6.45 3.99
CA GLU A 85 4.27 6.18 4.32
C GLU A 85 3.64 5.29 3.25
N GLY A 86 3.14 4.12 3.65
CA GLY A 86 2.49 3.18 2.74
C GLY A 86 1.13 3.68 2.25
N VAL A 87 0.87 3.65 0.95
CA VAL A 87 -0.40 4.03 0.34
C VAL A 87 -1.05 2.84 -0.37
N SER A 88 -2.32 2.59 -0.02
CA SER A 88 -3.12 1.59 -0.72
C SER A 88 -3.71 2.18 -2.00
N ILE A 89 -3.15 1.82 -3.14
CA ILE A 89 -3.68 2.22 -4.45
C ILE A 89 -5.11 1.70 -4.68
N MET A 90 -5.46 0.55 -4.12
CA MET A 90 -6.82 0.03 -4.26
C MET A 90 -7.86 0.91 -3.57
N LYS A 91 -7.54 1.55 -2.44
CA LYS A 91 -8.43 2.56 -1.82
C LYS A 91 -8.62 3.78 -2.72
N CYS A 92 -7.59 4.16 -3.46
CA CYS A 92 -7.67 5.24 -4.45
C CYS A 92 -8.56 4.84 -5.63
N VAL A 93 -8.36 3.62 -6.16
CA VAL A 93 -9.18 3.04 -7.25
C VAL A 93 -10.64 2.96 -6.84
N ASP A 94 -10.94 2.49 -5.63
CA ASP A 94 -12.32 2.36 -5.17
C ASP A 94 -13.00 3.73 -4.99
N SER A 95 -12.23 4.79 -4.72
CA SER A 95 -12.73 6.16 -4.62
C SER A 95 -13.00 6.80 -5.99
N VAL A 96 -12.12 6.60 -6.97
CA VAL A 96 -12.28 7.17 -8.33
C VAL A 96 -13.18 6.32 -9.24
N ALA A 97 -13.23 5.01 -8.98
CA ALA A 97 -13.96 4.03 -9.78
C ALA A 97 -14.55 2.94 -8.87
N PRO A 98 -15.65 3.23 -8.17
CA PRO A 98 -16.31 2.28 -7.29
C PRO A 98 -16.76 1.01 -8.04
N LYS A 99 -16.77 -0.13 -7.35
CA LYS A 99 -17.30 -1.38 -7.92
C LYS A 99 -18.80 -1.23 -8.18
N ARG A 100 -19.25 -1.55 -9.39
CA ARG A 100 -20.67 -1.61 -9.72
C ARG A 100 -21.26 -2.88 -9.08
N GLY A 101 -22.18 -2.73 -8.12
CA GLY A 101 -22.97 -3.86 -7.59
C GLY A 101 -22.72 -4.29 -6.15
N ARG A 102 -22.99 -3.38 -5.20
CA ARG A 102 -23.75 -3.58 -3.95
C ARG A 102 -23.95 -2.17 -3.37
N GLY A 103 -25.16 -1.86 -2.90
CA GLY A 103 -25.65 -0.51 -2.64
C GLY A 103 -24.65 0.44 -1.96
N GLN A 104 -24.78 1.72 -2.29
CA GLN A 104 -24.08 2.84 -1.66
C GLN A 104 -24.05 2.65 -0.13
N ALA A 105 -22.91 2.26 0.42
CA ALA A 105 -22.62 2.54 1.82
C ALA A 105 -22.21 4.02 1.84
N SER A 106 -23.13 4.84 2.35
CA SER A 106 -22.90 6.23 2.69
C SER A 106 -21.61 6.38 3.51
N VAL A 107 -20.94 7.50 3.25
CA VAL A 107 -19.94 8.10 4.12
C VAL A 107 -20.47 8.18 5.54
N ASP A 108 -19.92 7.36 6.43
CA ASP A 108 -19.91 7.60 7.86
C ASP A 108 -18.48 7.43 8.39
N VAL A 109 -17.96 8.53 8.90
CA VAL A 109 -16.73 8.62 9.67
C VAL A 109 -17.00 7.93 11.00
N GLU A 110 -16.31 6.82 11.25
CA GLU A 110 -15.96 6.19 12.55
C GLU A 110 -16.11 4.67 12.52
N ALA A 111 -15.00 3.98 12.26
CA ALA A 111 -14.74 2.66 12.84
C ALA A 111 -13.26 2.34 12.65
N ARG A 112 -12.46 2.82 13.61
CA ARG A 112 -11.20 2.17 13.95
C ARG A 112 -11.50 0.71 14.30
N ASN A 113 -10.55 -0.16 13.95
CA ASN A 113 -10.42 -1.52 14.46
C ASN A 113 -11.36 -2.58 13.87
N ASN A 114 -10.92 -3.20 12.77
CA ASN A 114 -11.21 -4.62 12.58
C ASN A 114 -9.91 -5.36 12.25
N LYS A 115 -9.08 -5.54 13.29
CA LYS A 115 -8.06 -6.60 13.30
C LYS A 115 -8.81 -7.92 13.19
N ARG A 116 -8.55 -8.68 12.12
CA ARG A 116 -8.93 -10.09 12.08
C ARG A 116 -8.23 -10.78 13.28
N PRO A 117 -8.92 -11.55 14.14
CA PRO A 117 -8.24 -12.34 15.14
C PRO A 117 -7.40 -13.37 14.39
N ARG A 118 -6.08 -13.31 14.57
CA ARG A 118 -5.18 -14.38 14.14
C ARG A 118 -5.24 -15.42 15.24
N GLU A 119 -5.69 -16.62 14.90
CA GLU A 119 -5.66 -17.78 15.78
C GLU A 119 -4.20 -18.01 16.21
N GLU A 120 -3.95 -17.90 17.51
CA GLU A 120 -2.69 -18.31 18.13
C GLU A 120 -2.62 -19.85 18.09
N GLU A 121 -1.83 -20.39 17.17
CA GLU A 121 -1.26 -21.73 17.36
C GLU A 121 -0.18 -21.61 18.45
N THR A 122 -0.53 -22.04 19.65
CA THR A 122 0.39 -22.37 20.73
C THR A 122 1.45 -23.36 20.21
N ARG A 123 2.70 -22.88 20.12
CA ARG A 123 3.87 -23.76 20.09
C ARG A 123 4.56 -23.60 21.44
N ASP A 124 4.48 -24.64 22.26
CA ASP A 124 5.30 -24.84 23.45
C ASP A 124 6.77 -24.58 23.12
N GLU A 125 7.33 -23.50 23.66
CA GLU A 125 8.76 -23.19 23.60
C GLU A 125 9.44 -23.81 24.82
N ALA A 126 10.06 -24.98 24.64
CA ALA A 126 11.02 -25.51 25.61
C ALA A 126 12.32 -24.66 25.57
N PRO A 127 12.93 -24.36 26.73
CA PRO A 127 14.03 -23.40 26.83
C PRO A 127 15.34 -23.89 26.16
N PRO A 128 16.21 -22.97 25.73
CA PRO A 128 17.42 -23.31 24.97
C PRO A 128 18.47 -24.07 25.81
N PRO A 129 19.17 -25.07 25.25
CA PRO A 129 20.20 -25.82 25.97
C PRO A 129 21.47 -24.99 26.20
N GLN A 130 21.86 -24.84 27.46
CA GLN A 130 23.15 -24.27 27.86
C GLN A 130 24.27 -25.31 27.64
N ARG A 131 25.32 -24.94 26.91
CA ARG A 131 26.53 -25.76 26.76
C ARG A 131 27.41 -25.64 28.01
N PRO A 132 27.73 -26.73 28.73
CA PRO A 132 28.70 -26.67 29.84
C PRO A 132 30.14 -26.55 29.33
N LYS A 133 30.93 -25.72 30.03
CA LYS A 133 32.38 -25.54 29.88
C LYS A 133 33.10 -26.88 30.07
N ARG A 134 34.02 -27.22 29.16
CA ARG A 134 35.01 -28.30 29.37
C ARG A 134 36.21 -27.72 30.10
N GLU A 135 36.50 -28.24 31.30
CA GLU A 135 37.82 -28.20 31.92
C GLU A 135 38.44 -29.60 31.77
N ILE A 136 39.58 -29.69 31.08
CA ILE A 136 40.74 -30.58 31.36
C ILE A 136 41.98 -29.83 30.87
#